data_AF-A0A816VAU0-F1
#
_entry.id   AF-A0A816VAU0-F1
#
_cell.length_a   1.000
_cell.length_b   1.000
_cell.length_c   1.000
_cell.angle_alpha   90.00
_cell.angle_beta   90.00
_cell.angle_gamma   90.00
#
_symmetry.space_group_name_H-M   'P 1'
#
loop_
_entity.id
_entity.type
_entity.pdbx_description
1 polymer ?
#
loop_
_entity_poly.entity_id
_entity_poly.type
_entity_poly.pdbx_seq_one_letter_code
_entity_poly.pdbx_strand_id
1 'polypeptide(L)'
;MGEIVHEHNQLREALGSQDNVHPLVSRIEDWKKASIQNINNAAKQARTDLQAFLDSTKHRLVDSLGSIADQLKLSQTAPVYTENELDEWMKQLAELRQMFEKPQNIEIVEDESRNSSVRMIKVTEKSNSRSYPTINQKTLQPRPSTAVVSTGT
;
A
#
# COMPACT_ATOMS: atom_id res chain seq x y z
N MET A 1 42.80 13.09 61.00
CA MET A 1 42.78 12.40 59.69
C MET A 1 41.74 11.29 59.60
N GLY A 2 41.58 10.43 60.61
CA GLY A 2 40.57 9.35 60.57
C GLY A 2 39.11 9.83 60.49
N GLU A 3 38.80 10.98 61.11
CA GLU A 3 37.45 11.57 61.14
C GLU A 3 37.01 12.07 59.76
N ILE A 4 37.88 12.76 59.02
CA ILE A 4 37.61 13.21 57.64
C ILE A 4 37.39 12.03 56.69
N VAL A 5 38.15 10.94 56.87
CA VAL A 5 37.98 9.71 56.07
C VAL A 5 36.65 9.03 56.41
N HIS A 6 36.23 9.07 57.68
CA HIS A 6 34.95 8.52 58.10
C HIS A 6 33.77 9.32 57.57
N GLU A 7 33.80 10.65 57.68
CA GLU A 7 32.78 11.54 57.11
C GLU A 7 32.71 11.43 55.59
N HIS A 8 33.86 11.35 54.92
CA HIS A 8 33.93 11.13 53.47
C HIS A 8 33.30 9.79 53.07
N ASN A 9 33.55 8.71 53.82
CA ASN A 9 32.96 7.41 53.55
C ASN A 9 31.46 7.37 53.85
N GLN A 10 30.99 8.04 54.90
CA GLN A 10 29.56 8.19 55.19
C GLN A 10 28.84 8.99 54.10
N LEU A 11 29.44 10.07 53.60
CA LEU A 11 28.86 10.85 52.51
C LEU A 11 28.84 10.05 51.21
N ARG A 12 29.89 9.27 50.94
CA ARG A 12 29.97 8.39 49.77
C ARG A 12 28.96 7.25 49.84
N GLU A 13 28.72 6.66 51.01
CA GLU A 13 27.64 5.69 51.20
C GLU A 13 26.26 6.38 51.09
N ALA A 14 26.06 7.55 51.69
CA ALA A 14 24.79 8.27 51.57
C ALA A 14 24.44 8.65 50.12
N LEU A 15 25.44 9.01 49.31
CA LEU A 15 25.29 9.31 47.88
C LEU A 15 25.24 8.03 47.01
N GLY A 16 25.97 6.98 47.40
CA GLY A 16 26.05 5.71 46.66
C GLY A 16 24.89 4.76 46.96
N SER A 17 24.25 4.88 48.11
CA SER A 17 23.02 4.17 48.50
C SER A 17 21.76 4.85 47.98
N GLN A 18 21.87 5.96 47.26
CA GLN A 18 20.77 6.48 46.46
C GLN A 18 20.63 5.66 45.16
N ASP A 19 20.04 4.47 45.31
CA ASP A 19 19.11 3.90 44.31
C ASP A 19 17.88 4.82 44.07
N ASN A 20 17.86 6.02 44.67
CA ASN A 20 16.98 7.11 44.32
C ASN A 20 17.40 7.71 42.97
N VAL A 21 17.18 6.96 41.89
CA VAL A 21 17.03 7.53 40.56
C VAL A 21 16.03 8.68 40.69
N HIS A 22 16.49 9.90 40.48
CA HIS A 22 15.67 11.10 40.64
C HIS A 22 14.34 10.88 39.88
N PRO A 23 13.16 11.19 40.44
CA PRO A 23 11.87 10.87 39.81
C PRO A 23 11.75 11.38 38.36
N LEU A 24 12.44 12.49 38.05
CA LEU A 24 12.55 13.02 36.69
C LEU A 24 13.31 12.09 35.73
N VAL A 25 14.38 11.43 36.16
CA VAL A 25 15.15 10.47 35.35
C VAL A 25 14.32 9.23 35.06
N SER A 26 13.59 8.70 36.05
CA SER A 26 12.64 7.61 35.81
C SER A 26 11.58 8.01 34.79
N ARG A 27 11.00 9.21 34.92
CA ARG A 27 10.01 9.73 33.98
C ARG A 27 10.58 9.90 32.56
N ILE A 28 11.84 10.32 32.42
CA ILE A 28 12.53 10.42 31.12
C ILE A 28 12.70 9.03 30.49
N GLU A 29 13.12 8.02 31.26
CA GLU A 29 13.24 6.65 30.76
C GLU A 29 11.89 6.07 30.36
N ASP A 30 10.82 6.34 31.12
CA ASP A 30 9.45 5.95 30.75
C ASP A 30 9.02 6.60 29.42
N TRP A 31 9.28 7.90 29.27
CA TRP A 31 8.97 8.65 28.04
C TRP A 31 9.74 8.13 26.84
N LYS A 32 11.03 7.82 27.03
CA LYS A 32 11.89 7.24 26.00
C LYS A 32 11.38 5.87 25.57
N LYS A 33 11.04 4.99 26.53
CA LYS A 33 10.48 3.67 26.25
C LYS A 33 9.15 3.76 25.49
N ALA A 34 8.25 4.63 25.95
CA ALA A 34 6.97 4.87 25.29
C ALA A 34 7.16 5.42 23.86
N SER A 35 8.08 6.37 23.67
CA SER A 35 8.38 6.93 22.35
C SER A 35 8.92 5.88 21.37
N ILE A 36 9.89 5.07 21.80
CA ILE A 36 10.44 3.97 21.00
C ILE A 36 9.32 2.98 20.63
N GLN A 37 8.47 2.63 21.58
CA GLN A 37 7.35 1.72 21.33
C GLN A 37 6.37 2.31 20.31
N ASN A 38 6.05 3.60 20.42
CA ASN A 38 5.16 4.28 19.48
C ASN A 38 5.74 4.34 18.07
N ILE A 39 7.04 4.66 17.93
CA ILE A 39 7.74 4.66 16.64
C ILE A 39 7.70 3.25 16.02
N ASN A 40 7.99 2.22 16.81
CA ASN A 40 7.95 0.83 16.34
C ASN A 40 6.55 0.41 15.88
N ASN A 41 5.51 0.78 16.64
CA ASN A 41 4.13 0.49 16.29
C ASN A 41 3.72 1.22 15.00
N ALA A 42 4.04 2.51 14.87
CA ALA A 42 3.77 3.28 13.67
C ALA A 42 4.50 2.71 12.44
N ALA A 43 5.77 2.34 12.59
CA ALA A 43 6.54 1.72 11.52
C ALA A 43 6.00 0.33 11.13
N LYS A 44 5.53 -0.46 12.11
CA LYS A 44 4.88 -1.74 11.85
C LYS A 44 3.58 -1.55 11.08
N GLN A 45 2.74 -0.61 11.51
CA GLN A 45 1.48 -0.30 10.83
C GLN A 45 1.73 0.15 9.39
N ALA A 46 2.65 1.09 9.16
CA ALA A 46 2.98 1.57 7.82
C ALA A 46 3.46 0.46 6.88
N ARG A 47 4.24 -0.52 7.39
CA ARG A 47 4.64 -1.70 6.61
C ARG A 47 3.45 -2.60 6.28
N THR A 48 2.56 -2.83 7.24
CA THR A 48 1.34 -3.62 7.02
C THR A 48 0.44 -2.96 5.98
N ASP A 49 0.24 -1.65 6.06
CA ASP A 49 -0.59 -0.89 5.12
C ASP A 49 0.01 -0.94 3.70
N LEU A 50 1.34 -0.75 3.58
CA LEU A 50 2.03 -0.86 2.30
C LEU A 50 1.93 -2.26 1.71
N GLN A 51 2.08 -3.31 2.53
CA GLN A 51 1.96 -4.69 2.08
C GLN A 51 0.56 -4.99 1.56
N ALA A 52 -0.48 -4.58 2.30
CA ALA A 52 -1.87 -4.75 1.88
C ALA A 52 -2.17 -4.02 0.56
N PHE A 53 -1.63 -2.81 0.39
CA PHE A 53 -1.74 -2.04 -0.85
C PHE A 53 -1.07 -2.76 -2.04
N LEU A 54 0.15 -3.27 -1.84
CA LEU A 54 0.88 -4.01 -2.88
C LEU A 54 0.14 -5.31 -3.27
N ASP A 55 -0.36 -6.04 -2.29
CA ASP A 55 -1.08 -7.29 -2.53
C ASP A 55 -2.41 -7.07 -3.26
N SER A 56 -3.13 -5.99 -2.92
CA SER A 56 -4.34 -5.59 -3.65
C SER A 56 -4.01 -5.16 -5.08
N THR A 57 -2.98 -4.33 -5.28
CA THR A 57 -2.55 -3.88 -6.61
C THR A 57 -2.15 -5.07 -7.48
N LYS A 58 -1.40 -6.02 -6.91
CA LYS A 58 -1.02 -7.26 -7.59
C LYS A 58 -2.24 -8.08 -8.01
N HIS A 59 -3.20 -8.30 -7.11
CA HIS A 59 -4.44 -9.02 -7.46
C HIS A 59 -5.17 -8.36 -8.61
N ARG A 60 -5.37 -7.04 -8.56
CA ARG A 60 -6.05 -6.29 -9.61
C ARG A 60 -5.36 -6.39 -10.97
N LEU A 61 -4.02 -6.33 -10.98
CA LEU A 61 -3.24 -6.51 -12.21
C LEU A 61 -3.40 -7.93 -12.78
N VAL A 62 -3.34 -8.95 -11.91
CA VAL A 62 -3.54 -10.36 -12.31
C VAL A 62 -4.93 -10.56 -12.89
N ASP A 63 -5.98 -10.05 -12.23
CA ASP A 63 -7.36 -10.18 -12.69
C ASP A 63 -7.58 -9.48 -14.03
N SER A 64 -7.03 -8.28 -14.19
CA SER A 64 -7.14 -7.51 -15.44
C SER A 64 -6.41 -8.21 -16.58
N LEU A 65 -5.22 -8.73 -16.33
CA LEU A 65 -4.44 -9.47 -17.33
C LEU A 65 -5.15 -10.78 -17.71
N GLY A 66 -5.74 -11.48 -16.74
CA GLY A 66 -6.57 -12.66 -16.96
C GLY A 66 -7.76 -12.35 -17.86
N SER A 67 -8.46 -11.24 -17.60
CA SER A 67 -9.59 -10.80 -18.44
C SER A 67 -9.17 -10.51 -19.88
N ILE A 68 -8.03 -9.85 -20.11
CA ILE A 68 -7.50 -9.61 -21.46
C ILE A 68 -7.15 -10.94 -22.14
N ALA A 69 -6.52 -11.86 -21.42
CA ALA A 69 -6.18 -13.18 -21.95
C ALA A 69 -7.42 -13.99 -22.36
N ASP A 70 -8.48 -13.95 -21.55
CA ASP A 70 -9.75 -14.60 -21.86
C ASP A 70 -10.44 -13.97 -23.07
N GLN A 71 -10.45 -12.64 -23.16
CA GLN A 71 -10.99 -11.93 -24.33
C GLN A 71 -10.23 -12.30 -25.61
N LEU A 72 -8.89 -12.35 -25.55
CA LEU A 72 -8.04 -12.73 -26.67
C LEU A 72 -8.26 -14.20 -27.09
N LYS A 73 -8.58 -15.08 -26.14
CA LYS A 73 -8.90 -16.48 -26.42
C LYS A 73 -10.28 -16.62 -27.06
N LEU A 74 -11.26 -15.84 -26.61
CA LEU A 74 -12.60 -15.80 -27.21
C LEU A 74 -12.58 -15.21 -28.62
N SER A 75 -11.73 -14.22 -28.86
CA SER A 75 -11.64 -13.58 -30.17
C SER A 75 -10.96 -14.49 -31.21
N GLN A 76 -10.06 -15.40 -30.79
CA GLN A 76 -9.50 -16.44 -31.68
C GLN A 76 -10.56 -17.41 -32.22
N THR A 77 -11.67 -17.61 -31.51
CA THR A 77 -12.77 -18.47 -31.97
C THR A 77 -13.86 -17.70 -32.71
N ALA A 78 -13.79 -16.37 -32.74
CA ALA A 78 -14.72 -15.52 -33.46
C ALA A 78 -14.40 -15.49 -34.97
N PRO A 79 -15.41 -15.61 -35.85
CA PRO A 79 -15.20 -15.71 -37.29
C PRO A 79 -14.77 -14.40 -37.95
N VAL A 80 -14.94 -13.25 -37.28
CA VAL A 80 -14.54 -11.94 -37.78
C VAL A 80 -13.97 -11.15 -36.62
N TYR A 81 -12.69 -10.83 -36.74
CA TYR A 81 -11.99 -9.90 -35.86
C TYR A 81 -12.17 -8.48 -36.37
N THR A 82 -12.38 -7.51 -35.48
CA THR A 82 -12.36 -6.10 -35.86
C THR A 82 -11.08 -5.43 -35.39
N GLU A 83 -10.50 -4.58 -36.23
CA GLU A 83 -9.31 -3.77 -35.91
C GLU A 83 -9.51 -2.97 -34.60
N ASN A 84 -10.75 -2.53 -34.36
CA ASN A 84 -11.17 -1.85 -33.13
C ASN A 84 -10.93 -2.66 -31.84
N GLU A 85 -11.15 -3.99 -31.86
CA GLU A 85 -10.94 -4.84 -30.67
C GLU A 85 -9.44 -4.98 -30.36
N LEU A 86 -8.61 -5.03 -31.40
CA LEU A 86 -7.16 -5.09 -31.26
C LEU A 86 -6.59 -3.79 -30.68
N ASP A 87 -7.06 -2.64 -31.18
CA ASP A 87 -6.71 -1.33 -30.62
C ASP A 87 -7.13 -1.21 -29.14
N GLU A 88 -8.29 -1.74 -28.78
CA GLU A 88 -8.77 -1.72 -27.40
C GLU A 88 -7.88 -2.55 -26.47
N TRP A 89 -7.50 -3.77 -26.84
CA TRP A 89 -6.56 -4.53 -26.00
C TRP A 89 -5.16 -3.94 -25.95
N MET A 90 -4.65 -3.37 -27.05
CA MET A 90 -3.37 -2.67 -27.02
C MET A 90 -3.40 -1.51 -26.04
N LYS A 91 -4.50 -0.75 -26.01
CA LYS A 91 -4.70 0.32 -25.04
C LYS A 91 -4.77 -0.20 -23.62
N GLN A 92 -5.55 -1.26 -23.35
CA GLN A 92 -5.65 -1.88 -22.03
C GLN A 92 -4.28 -2.43 -21.54
N LEU A 93 -3.51 -3.06 -22.43
CA LEU A 93 -2.14 -3.51 -22.14
C LEU A 93 -1.20 -2.35 -21.83
N ALA A 94 -1.28 -1.25 -22.58
CA ALA A 94 -0.48 -0.06 -22.33
C ALA A 94 -0.82 0.57 -20.96
N GLU A 95 -2.12 0.63 -20.61
CA GLU A 95 -2.58 1.11 -19.30
C GLU A 95 -2.10 0.21 -18.16
N LEU A 96 -2.21 -1.12 -18.29
CA LEU A 96 -1.70 -2.07 -17.29
C LEU A 96 -0.19 -1.97 -17.13
N ARG A 97 0.54 -1.84 -18.24
CA ARG A 97 1.99 -1.65 -18.22
C ARG A 97 2.36 -0.35 -17.51
N GLN A 98 1.62 0.73 -17.75
CA GLN A 98 1.84 1.99 -17.06
C GLN A 98 1.59 1.87 -15.55
N MET A 99 0.52 1.17 -15.14
CA MET A 99 0.23 0.90 -13.73
C MET A 99 1.33 0.08 -13.06
N PHE A 100 1.92 -0.88 -13.78
CA PHE A 100 3.02 -1.70 -13.28
C PHE A 100 4.35 -0.93 -13.18
N GLU A 101 4.73 -0.21 -14.22
CA GLU A 101 6.02 0.51 -14.29
C GLU A 101 6.04 1.76 -13.40
N LYS A 102 4.88 2.40 -13.21
CA LYS A 102 4.72 3.59 -12.37
C LYS A 102 3.49 3.42 -11.49
N PRO A 103 3.62 2.87 -10.27
CA PRO A 103 2.54 2.92 -9.29
C PRO A 103 2.30 4.38 -8.88
N GLN A 104 1.49 5.10 -9.66
CA GLN A 104 1.19 6.52 -9.48
C GLN A 104 0.31 6.82 -8.26
N ASN A 105 -0.10 5.76 -7.54
CA ASN A 105 -1.16 5.83 -6.56
C ASN A 105 -0.66 5.88 -5.11
N ILE A 106 0.64 5.78 -4.84
CA ILE A 106 1.13 5.86 -3.45
C ILE A 106 1.44 7.32 -3.13
N GLU A 107 0.61 7.93 -2.28
CA GLU A 107 0.94 9.17 -1.62
C GLU A 107 1.37 8.89 -0.18
N ILE A 108 2.56 9.35 0.16
CA ILE A 108 3.10 9.33 1.52
C ILE A 108 2.69 10.65 2.14
N VAL A 109 1.63 10.62 2.95
CA VAL A 109 1.13 11.80 3.67
C VAL A 109 1.70 11.79 5.07
N GLU A 110 2.32 12.89 5.49
CA GLU A 110 2.67 13.13 6.89
C GLU A 110 1.42 13.60 7.64
N ASP A 111 1.13 12.99 8.78
CA ASP A 111 0.06 13.48 9.66
C ASP A 111 0.48 14.82 10.28
N GLU A 112 -0.19 15.91 9.87
CA GLU A 112 0.08 17.28 10.36
C GLU A 112 -0.47 17.56 11.77
N SER A 113 -0.87 16.53 12.52
CA SER A 113 -1.28 16.66 13.92
C SER A 113 -0.22 17.39 14.75
N ARG A 114 -0.45 18.68 15.01
CA ARG A 114 0.42 19.55 15.82
C ARG A 114 0.61 19.06 17.26
N ASN A 115 -0.23 18.12 17.70
CA ASN A 115 -0.25 17.59 19.05
C ASN A 115 0.44 16.22 19.17
N SER A 116 0.89 15.62 18.06
CA SER A 116 1.63 14.36 18.10
C SER A 116 3.14 14.61 18.19
N SER A 117 3.80 13.97 19.17
CA SER A 117 5.27 13.97 19.27
C SER A 117 5.92 13.18 18.13
N VAL A 118 5.15 12.30 17.46
CA VAL A 118 5.62 11.47 16.34
C VAL A 118 4.74 11.74 15.12
N ARG A 119 5.36 12.20 14.02
CA ARG A 119 4.68 12.32 12.73
C ARG A 119 4.43 10.93 12.17
N MET A 120 3.17 10.60 11.90
CA MET A 120 2.82 9.34 11.28
C MET A 120 2.91 9.46 9.76
N ILE A 121 3.54 8.47 9.14
CA ILE A 121 3.50 8.28 7.70
C ILE A 121 2.26 7.45 7.39
N LYS A 122 1.35 7.99 6.59
CA LYS A 122 0.21 7.26 6.04
C LYS A 122 0.44 7.02 4.56
N VAL A 123 0.24 5.77 4.14
CA VAL A 123 0.22 5.38 2.74
C VAL A 123 -1.23 5.44 2.30
N THR A 124 -1.57 6.42 1.47
CA THR A 124 -2.92 6.56 0.93
C THR A 124 -2.92 6.38 -0.57
N GLU A 125 -3.97 5.74 -1.08
CA GLU A 125 -4.21 5.69 -2.51
C GLU A 125 -4.58 7.10 -2.98
N LYS A 126 -3.77 7.67 -3.88
CA LYS A 126 -4.15 8.88 -4.61
C LYS A 126 -5.41 8.54 -5.39
N SER A 127 -6.55 9.10 -4.98
CA SER A 127 -7.82 8.98 -5.68
C SER A 127 -7.72 9.71 -7.01
N ASN A 128 -6.99 9.13 -7.96
CA ASN A 128 -7.00 9.56 -9.33
C ASN A 128 -8.39 9.20 -9.84
N SER A 129 -9.22 10.21 -10.12
CA SER A 129 -10.55 10.11 -10.73
C SER A 129 -10.52 9.56 -12.17
N ARG A 130 -9.46 8.85 -12.56
CA ARG A 130 -9.47 7.98 -13.72
C ARG A 130 -10.22 6.73 -13.31
N SER A 131 -11.52 6.70 -13.64
CA SER A 131 -12.28 5.45 -13.63
C SER A 131 -11.43 4.41 -14.32
N TYR A 132 -11.02 3.37 -13.59
CA TYR A 132 -10.48 2.18 -14.21
C TYR A 132 -11.42 1.79 -15.34
N PRO A 133 -10.92 1.37 -16.51
CA PRO A 133 -11.80 0.87 -17.56
C PRO A 133 -12.65 -0.22 -16.91
N THR A 134 -13.92 0.11 -16.67
CA THR A 134 -14.91 -0.90 -16.35
C THR A 134 -14.97 -1.68 -17.64
N ILE A 135 -14.35 -2.86 -17.63
CA ILE A 135 -14.41 -3.80 -18.74
C ILE A 135 -15.89 -4.13 -18.84
N ASN A 136 -16.60 -3.34 -19.65
CA ASN A 136 -17.98 -3.59 -19.98
C ASN A 136 -17.93 -4.94 -20.69
N GLN A 137 -18.37 -5.99 -20.01
CA GLN A 137 -18.72 -7.25 -20.63
C GLN A 137 -19.88 -6.96 -21.58
N LYS A 138 -19.57 -6.35 -22.72
CA LYS A 138 -20.52 -6.22 -23.81
C LYS A 138 -20.65 -7.64 -24.32
N THR A 139 -21.66 -8.34 -23.78
CA THR A 139 -22.13 -9.63 -24.26
C THR A 139 -22.11 -9.57 -25.77
N LEU A 140 -21.16 -10.25 -26.38
CA LEU A 140 -21.09 -10.50 -27.81
C LEU A 140 -22.35 -11.30 -28.13
N GLN A 141 -23.44 -10.59 -28.44
CA GLN A 141 -24.63 -11.25 -28.93
C GLN A 141 -24.29 -11.85 -30.30
N PRO A 142 -24.59 -13.14 -30.51
CA PRO A 142 -24.36 -13.77 -31.80
C PRO A 142 -25.12 -13.00 -32.88
N ARG A 143 -24.41 -12.55 -33.92
CA ARG A 143 -25.03 -11.92 -35.09
C ARG A 143 -26.06 -12.90 -35.67
N PRO A 144 -27.28 -12.43 -36.01
CA PRO A 144 -28.27 -13.28 -36.66
C PRO A 144 -27.68 -13.79 -37.98
N SER A 145 -27.63 -15.11 -38.11
CA SER A 145 -27.14 -15.80 -39.30
C SER A 145 -27.98 -15.38 -40.50
N THR A 146 -27.40 -14.64 -41.44
CA THR A 146 -28.03 -14.32 -42.72
C THR A 146 -28.21 -15.62 -43.50
N ALA A 147 -29.43 -16.16 -43.45
CA ALA A 147 -29.85 -17.26 -44.30
C ALA A 147 -29.72 -16.84 -45.76
N VAL A 148 -28.83 -17.51 -46.48
CA VAL A 148 -28.70 -17.38 -47.93
C VAL A 148 -29.97 -17.95 -48.53
N VAL A 149 -30.85 -17.07 -49.00
CA VAL A 149 -32.03 -17.45 -49.77
C VAL A 149 -31.55 -18.00 -51.11
N SER A 150 -31.61 -19.31 -51.23
CA SER A 150 -31.39 -20.04 -52.48
C SER A 150 -32.62 -19.81 -53.37
N THR A 151 -32.53 -18.87 -54.30
CA THR A 151 -33.49 -18.76 -55.40
C THR A 151 -33.05 -19.72 -56.50
N GLY A 152 -33.66 -20.90 -56.53
CA GLY A 152 -33.64 -21.76 -57.71
C GLY A 152 -34.70 -21.29 -58.70
N THR A 153 -34.26 -21.07 -59.95
CA THR A 153 -35.01 -21.30 -61.20
C THR A 153 -34.02 -21.30 -62.35
#